data_AF-A0A250KUY1-F1
#
_entry.id   AF-A0A250KUY1-F1
#
_cell.length_a   1.000
_cell.length_b   1.000
_cell.length_c   1.000
_cell.angle_alpha   90.00
_cell.angle_beta   90.00
_cell.angle_gamma   90.00
#
_symmetry.space_group_name_H-M   'P 1'
#
loop_
_entity.id
_entity.type
_entity.pdbx_description
1 polymer ?
#
loop_
_entity_poly.entity_id
_entity_poly.type
_entity_poly.pdbx_seq_one_letter_code
_entity_poly.pdbx_strand_id
1 'polypeptide(L)'
;MPLSDEYILNELTAWFRRRLDELRIRFDDEPLGYEANTAYDIAFYRLLAEARDAWLARHGYTPTPGQLTKAFFNAEFERSREERLARRNWLARAICRLFPFKTSRSRFHVK
;
A
#
# COMPACT_ATOMS: atom_id res chain seq x y z
N MET A 1 -1.32 -6.07 30.13
CA MET A 1 -0.10 -5.82 29.32
C MET A 1 -0.47 -4.76 28.29
N PRO A 2 0.16 -3.59 28.28
CA PRO A 2 -0.04 -2.62 27.20
C PRO A 2 0.40 -3.25 25.87
N LEU A 3 -0.37 -3.03 24.81
CA LEU A 3 0.03 -3.45 23.46
C LEU A 3 1.29 -2.68 23.06
N SER A 4 2.21 -3.34 22.36
CA SER A 4 3.40 -2.67 21.84
C SER A 4 3.02 -1.71 20.71
N ASP A 5 3.75 -0.60 20.59
CA ASP A 5 3.53 0.36 19.50
C ASP A 5 3.66 -0.29 18.11
N GLU A 6 4.55 -1.26 17.98
CA GLU A 6 4.72 -2.02 16.74
C GLU A 6 3.49 -2.87 16.41
N TYR A 7 2.87 -3.50 17.42
CA TYR A 7 1.62 -4.24 17.23
C TYR A 7 0.49 -3.33 16.79
N ILE A 8 0.32 -2.18 17.47
CA ILE A 8 -0.70 -1.18 17.14
C ILE A 8 -0.53 -0.72 15.70
N LEU A 9 0.71 -0.38 15.32
CA LEU A 9 1.03 0.09 13.98
C LEU A 9 0.72 -0.96 12.90
N ASN A 10 1.14 -2.21 13.11
CA ASN A 10 0.94 -3.29 12.15
C ASN A 10 -0.56 -3.62 11.98
N GLU A 11 -1.31 -3.68 13.08
CA GLU A 11 -2.74 -3.98 13.02
C GLU A 11 -3.54 -2.84 12.37
N LEU A 12 -3.24 -1.59 12.71
CA LEU A 12 -3.84 -0.42 12.03
C LEU A 12 -3.47 -0.39 10.54
N THR A 13 -2.22 -0.69 10.19
CA THR A 13 -1.77 -0.74 8.78
C THR A 13 -2.58 -1.77 8.01
N ALA A 14 -2.76 -2.98 8.57
CA ALA A 14 -3.58 -4.02 7.97
C ALA A 14 -5.07 -3.65 7.88
N TRP A 15 -5.59 -2.88 8.85
CA TRP A 15 -6.95 -2.35 8.81
C TRP A 15 -7.11 -1.33 7.67
N PHE A 16 -6.24 -0.33 7.58
CA PHE A 16 -6.28 0.69 6.53
C PHE A 16 -6.14 0.09 5.14
N ARG A 17 -5.22 -0.88 4.98
CA ARG A 17 -5.04 -1.57 3.70
C ARG A 17 -6.33 -2.24 3.23
N ARG A 18 -6.97 -3.03 4.09
CA ARG A 18 -8.27 -3.65 3.77
C ARG A 18 -9.32 -2.62 3.41
N ARG A 19 -9.40 -1.53 4.17
CA ARG A 19 -10.40 -0.49 3.95
C ARG A 19 -10.19 0.26 2.64
N LEU A 20 -8.94 0.59 2.30
CA LEU A 20 -8.58 1.21 1.03
C LEU A 20 -8.85 0.29 -0.17
N ASP A 21 -8.65 -1.03 0.00
CA ASP A 21 -8.96 -2.03 -1.02
C ASP A 21 -10.48 -2.19 -1.24
N GLU A 22 -11.28 -2.20 -0.18
CA GLU A 22 -12.74 -2.24 -0.23
C GLU A 22 -13.33 -1.03 -0.96
N LEU A 23 -12.84 0.17 -0.62
CA LEU A 23 -13.34 1.41 -1.20
C LEU A 23 -12.80 1.66 -2.62
N ARG A 24 -11.86 0.82 -3.09
CA ARG A 24 -11.18 0.95 -4.39
C ARG A 24 -10.62 2.35 -4.65
N ILE A 25 -10.22 3.04 -3.59
CA ILE A 25 -9.75 4.42 -3.72
C ILE A 25 -8.34 4.40 -4.32
N ARG A 26 -8.17 5.19 -5.38
CA ARG A 26 -6.91 5.49 -6.03
C ARG A 26 -6.77 7.00 -6.10
N PHE A 27 -5.63 7.49 -5.63
CA PHE A 27 -5.36 8.93 -5.53
C PHE A 27 -4.34 9.41 -6.56
N ASP A 28 -3.92 8.53 -7.47
CA ASP A 28 -2.82 8.77 -8.42
C ASP A 28 -3.14 9.86 -9.47
N ASP A 29 -4.42 10.20 -9.66
CA ASP A 29 -4.88 11.10 -10.72
C ASP A 29 -5.31 12.50 -10.19
N GLU A 30 -5.22 12.76 -8.88
CA GLU A 30 -5.69 14.03 -8.32
C GLU A 30 -4.60 15.12 -8.44
N PRO A 31 -4.93 16.31 -9.01
CA PRO A 31 -3.97 17.41 -9.09
C PRO A 31 -3.59 17.89 -7.70
N LEU A 32 -2.31 18.19 -7.50
CA LEU A 32 -1.80 18.75 -6.25
C LEU A 32 -2.50 20.09 -5.97
N GLY A 33 -3.36 20.11 -4.95
CA GLY A 33 -4.06 21.30 -4.47
C GLY A 33 -3.49 21.75 -3.12
N TYR A 34 -3.36 23.05 -2.92
CA TYR A 34 -2.91 23.63 -1.65
C TYR A 34 -4.06 23.93 -0.68
N GLU A 35 -5.31 23.70 -1.08
CA GLU A 35 -6.49 24.10 -0.30
C GLU A 35 -6.90 23.08 0.77
N ALA A 36 -6.15 21.99 0.96
CA ALA A 36 -6.44 20.91 1.92
C ALA A 36 -7.90 20.38 1.82
N ASN A 37 -8.50 20.50 0.64
CA ASN A 37 -9.88 20.14 0.32
C ASN A 37 -9.94 19.21 -0.90
N THR A 38 -8.85 18.47 -1.13
CA THR A 38 -8.84 17.43 -2.16
C THR A 38 -9.71 16.26 -1.72
N ALA A 39 -10.18 15.45 -2.67
CA ALA A 39 -10.86 14.19 -2.38
C ALA A 39 -9.96 13.28 -1.53
N TYR A 40 -8.63 13.34 -1.75
CA TYR A 40 -7.63 12.75 -0.86
C TYR A 40 -7.78 13.19 0.59
N ASP A 41 -7.75 14.50 0.86
CA ASP A 41 -7.80 15.03 2.22
C ASP A 41 -9.09 14.62 2.94
N ILE A 42 -10.23 14.70 2.24
CA ILE A 42 -11.53 14.30 2.78
C ILE A 42 -11.55 12.80 3.10
N ALA A 43 -11.04 11.96 2.20
CA ALA A 43 -10.96 10.52 2.41
C ALA A 43 -10.02 10.17 3.57
N PHE A 44 -8.87 10.84 3.64
CA PHE A 44 -7.89 10.69 4.71
C PHE A 44 -8.50 10.97 6.09
N TYR A 45 -9.13 12.12 6.27
CA TYR A 45 -9.74 12.48 7.55
C TYR A 45 -10.91 11.55 7.94
N ARG A 46 -11.71 11.12 6.96
CA ARG A 46 -12.79 10.14 7.20
C ARG A 46 -12.23 8.79 7.65
N LEU A 47 -11.23 8.27 6.95
CA LEU A 47 -10.61 6.98 7.28
C LEU A 47 -9.91 7.00 8.63
N LEU A 48 -9.26 8.13 8.99
CA LEU A 48 -8.70 8.30 10.34
C LEU A 48 -9.78 8.21 11.42
N ALA A 49 -10.93 8.86 11.22
CA ALA A 49 -12.04 8.80 12.17
C ALA A 49 -12.62 7.38 12.27
N GLU A 50 -12.85 6.70 11.14
CA GLU A 50 -13.32 5.31 11.11
C GLU A 50 -12.34 4.38 11.84
N ALA A 51 -11.04 4.50 11.57
CA ALA A 51 -10.01 3.67 12.21
C ALA A 51 -9.97 3.89 13.73
N ARG A 52 -10.06 5.15 14.16
CA ARG A 52 -10.13 5.52 15.57
C ARG A 52 -11.32 4.87 16.26
N ASP A 53 -12.51 5.00 15.66
CA ASP A 53 -13.76 4.53 16.26
C ASP A 53 -13.80 2.98 16.27
N ALA A 54 -13.32 2.33 15.21
CA ALA A 54 -13.18 0.89 15.14
C ALA A 54 -12.18 0.34 16.17
N TRP A 55 -11.06 1.04 16.37
CA TRP A 55 -10.06 0.66 17.37
C TRP A 55 -10.60 0.83 18.79
N LEU A 56 -11.24 1.96 19.07
CA LEU A 56 -11.85 2.24 20.36
C LEU A 56 -12.90 1.18 20.72
N ALA A 57 -13.76 0.80 19.78
CA ALA A 57 -14.76 -0.23 19.99
C ALA A 57 -14.15 -1.61 20.32
N ARG A 58 -12.98 -1.93 19.76
CA ARG A 58 -12.34 -3.25 19.94
C ARG A 58 -11.42 -3.33 21.15
N HIS A 59 -10.68 -2.27 21.44
CA HIS A 59 -9.63 -2.27 22.45
C HIS A 59 -9.93 -1.40 23.67
N GLY A 60 -10.99 -0.59 23.64
CA GLY A 60 -11.41 0.26 24.75
C GLY A 60 -10.54 1.51 24.99
N TYR A 61 -9.63 1.83 24.07
CA TYR A 61 -8.82 3.04 24.10
C TYR A 61 -8.59 3.57 22.68
N THR A 62 -8.14 4.82 22.58
CA THR A 62 -7.90 5.50 21.29
C THR A 62 -6.39 5.52 20.97
N PRO A 63 -5.96 5.08 19.78
CA PRO A 63 -4.58 5.27 19.33
C PRO A 63 -4.25 6.76 19.19
N THR A 64 -2.98 7.10 19.33
CA THR A 64 -2.53 8.48 19.12
C THR A 64 -2.72 8.91 17.65
N PRO A 65 -2.93 10.22 17.38
CA PRO A 65 -3.00 10.71 16.01
C PRO A 65 -1.77 10.32 15.17
N GLY A 66 -0.58 10.34 15.77
CA GLY A 66 0.66 9.92 15.11
C GLY A 66 0.67 8.44 14.69
N GLN A 67 0.14 7.54 15.52
CA GLN A 67 0.02 6.11 15.18
C GLN A 67 -0.97 5.89 14.03
N LEU A 68 -2.12 6.57 14.05
CA LEU A 68 -3.12 6.47 12.98
C LEU A 68 -2.57 6.97 11.64
N THR A 69 -1.98 8.17 11.63
CA THR A 69 -1.40 8.77 10.43
C THR A 69 -0.24 7.92 9.87
N LYS A 70 0.65 7.42 10.74
CA LYS A 70 1.75 6.56 10.32
C LYS A 70 1.26 5.24 9.72
N ALA A 71 0.25 4.63 10.33
CA ALA A 71 -0.35 3.39 9.83
C ALA A 71 -1.02 3.59 8.46
N PHE A 72 -1.72 4.71 8.27
CA PHE A 72 -2.34 5.05 7.00
C PHE A 72 -1.29 5.16 5.87
N PHE A 73 -0.23 5.93 6.07
CA PHE A 73 0.82 6.09 5.06
C PHE A 73 1.60 4.81 4.79
N ASN A 74 1.81 3.96 5.81
CA ASN A 74 2.39 2.64 5.61
C ASN A 74 1.52 1.78 4.69
N ALA A 75 0.20 1.80 4.89
CA ALA A 75 -0.73 1.04 4.05
C ALA A 75 -0.73 1.54 2.60
N GLU A 76 -0.71 2.85 2.37
CA GLU A 76 -0.57 3.43 1.03
C GLU A 76 0.76 3.03 0.36
N PHE A 77 1.86 3.13 1.11
CA PHE A 77 3.18 2.77 0.61
C PHE A 77 3.24 1.29 0.19
N GLU A 78 2.69 0.38 1.00
CA GLU A 78 2.60 -1.04 0.69
C GLU A 78 1.80 -1.29 -0.58
N ARG A 79 0.60 -0.70 -0.71
CA ARG A 79 -0.24 -0.83 -1.90
C ARG A 79 0.49 -0.34 -3.16
N SER A 80 1.04 0.86 -3.11
CA SER A 80 1.79 1.44 -4.23
C SER A 80 3.02 0.59 -4.61
N ARG A 81 3.72 0.02 -3.62
CA ARG A 81 4.85 -0.88 -3.85
C ARG A 81 4.41 -2.17 -4.55
N GLU A 82 3.32 -2.78 -4.11
CA GLU A 82 2.76 -3.99 -4.70
C GLU A 82 2.30 -3.77 -6.14
N GLU A 83 1.63 -2.65 -6.42
CA GLU A 83 1.21 -2.31 -7.79
C GLU A 83 2.40 -2.07 -8.73
N ARG A 84 3.47 -1.42 -8.25
CA ARG A 84 4.72 -1.27 -9.02
C ARG A 84 5.38 -2.63 -9.31
N LEU A 85 5.41 -3.53 -8.33
CA LEU A 85 5.96 -4.88 -8.51
C LEU A 85 5.10 -5.71 -9.49
N ALA A 86 3.78 -5.62 -9.38
CA ALA A 86 2.85 -6.30 -10.30
C ALA A 86 3.05 -5.83 -11.75
N ARG A 87 3.17 -4.51 -11.98
CA ARG A 87 3.48 -3.94 -13.30
C ARG A 87 4.80 -4.44 -13.87
N ARG A 88 5.86 -4.47 -13.06
CA ARG A 88 7.18 -4.96 -13.46
C ARG A 88 7.16 -6.45 -13.84
N ASN A 89 6.45 -7.28 -13.09
CA ASN A 89 6.32 -8.71 -13.37
C ASN A 89 5.53 -8.98 -14.66
N TRP A 90 4.49 -8.19 -14.94
CA TRP A 90 3.75 -8.28 -16.19
C TRP A 90 4.62 -7.88 -17.40
N LEU A 91 5.38 -6.79 -17.30
CA LEU A 91 6.32 -6.37 -18.35
C LEU A 91 7.38 -7.43 -18.64
N ALA A 92 7.97 -8.02 -17.60
CA ALA A 92 8.95 -9.10 -17.76
C ALA A 92 8.33 -10.30 -18.50
N ARG A 93 7.11 -10.72 -18.13
CA ARG A 93 6.39 -11.82 -18.80
C ARG A 93 6.04 -11.47 -20.26
N ALA A 94 5.64 -10.23 -20.54
CA ALA A 94 5.30 -9.79 -21.89
C ALA A 94 6.54 -9.72 -22.80
N ILE A 95 7.66 -9.18 -22.30
CA ILE A 95 8.93 -9.10 -23.03
C ILE A 95 9.46 -10.51 -23.33
N CYS A 96 9.46 -11.42 -22.35
CA CYS A 96 9.88 -12.81 -22.58
C CYS A 96 9.01 -13.56 -23.61
N ARG A 97 7.73 -13.17 -23.78
CA ARG A 97 6.84 -13.74 -24.81
C ARG A 97 7.09 -13.16 -26.20
N LEU A 98 7.42 -11.87 -26.29
CA LEU A 98 7.63 -11.17 -27.56
C LEU A 98 9.04 -11.33 -28.11
N PHE A 99 10.04 -11.51 -27.24
CA PHE A 99 11.43 -11.75 -27.61
C PHE A 99 11.95 -12.99 -26.88
N PRO A 100 11.69 -14.21 -27.39
CA PRO A 100 12.37 -15.39 -26.89
C PRO A 100 13.85 -15.24 -27.22
N PHE A 101 14.66 -14.85 -26.23
CA PHE A 101 16.10 -14.79 -26.36
C PHE A 101 16.58 -16.19 -26.78
N LYS A 102 16.91 -16.38 -28.07
CA LYS A 102 17.57 -17.57 -28.57
C LYS A 102 18.95 -17.60 -27.90
N THR A 103 19.06 -18.31 -26.79
CA THR A 103 20.35 -18.71 -26.24
C THR A 103 21.00 -19.64 -27.27
N SER A 104 21.83 -19.07 -28.16
CA SER A 104 22.72 -19.83 -29.02
C SER A 104 23.72 -20.55 -28.13
N ARG A 105 23.49 -21.84 -27.91
CA ARG A 105 24.36 -22.71 -27.13
C ARG A 105 25.62 -22.95 -27.98
N SER A 106 26.61 -22.08 -27.84
CA SER A 106 27.93 -22.25 -28.47
C SER A 106 28.57 -23.53 -27.91
N ARG A 107 28.62 -24.59 -28.72
CA ARG A 107 29.39 -25.81 -28.42
C ARG A 107 30.87 -25.45 -28.53
N PHE A 108 31.53 -25.27 -27.40
CA PHE A 108 32.99 -25.34 -27.34
C PHE A 108 33.42 -26.78 -27.68
N HIS A 109 34.12 -26.92 -28.81
CA HIS A 109 34.87 -28.13 -29.16
C HIS A 109 36.32 -27.88 -28.72
N VAL A 110 36.74 -28.57 -27.66
CA VAL A 110 38.14 -28.61 -27.22
C VAL A 110 38.82 -29.72 -28.03
N LYS A 111 39.90 -29.40 -28.71
CA LYS A 111 40.80 -30.35 -29.38
C LYS A 111 41.91 -30.77 -28.43
#